data_AF-A0A1J3GVY4-F1
#
_entry.id   AF-A0A1J3GVY4-F1
#
_cell.length_a   1.000
_cell.length_b   1.000
_cell.length_c   1.000
_cell.angle_alpha   90.00
_cell.angle_beta   90.00
_cell.angle_gamma   90.00
#
_symmetry.space_group_name_H-M   'P 1'
#
loop_
_entity.id
_entity.type
_entity.pdbx_description
1 polymer ?
#
loop_
_entity_poly.entity_id
_entity_poly.type
_entity_poly.pdbx_seq_one_letter_code
_entity_poly.pdbx_strand_id
1 'polypeptide(L)'
;MERARRLAYRGIVRRLANETKRHRNGESSSSSSYISAVVPSRYVSSVSTFLHRRESAAFTSGSGRHQQLQQTRSISVDALKPSDTFPRRHNSATPEDQTQMANYCGFDSLDTLIDSTVPKSIRLDSMKFSKFDQGLTESQMIEHMSDLASKNKVYKSFIGMGYYNTHVPPVILRNIMENPAWYTQYTPYQAEISQGRLESLLNFQTVITDLTGLPMSNASLLDEGTAAAEAMAMCNNIQKWKKKTFVIASNCHPQTIDICKTRADGFDLKIVTADLKDIDYSSGDVCGVLVQYPGTEGEVLDYGEFVKNAHANGVKVVMATD
;
A
#
# COMPACT_ATOMS: atom_id res chain seq x y z
N MET A 1 1.11 9.39 19.50
CA MET A 1 2.35 8.56 19.40
C MET A 1 3.02 8.20 20.73
N GLU A 2 3.35 9.15 21.62
CA GLU A 2 4.14 8.87 22.83
C GLU A 2 3.39 8.03 23.89
N ARG A 3 2.07 8.22 24.02
CA ARG A 3 1.19 7.43 24.91
C ARG A 3 1.09 5.97 24.48
N ALA A 4 0.92 5.71 23.18
CA ALA A 4 0.93 4.36 22.61
C ALA A 4 2.29 3.67 22.80
N ARG A 5 3.40 4.41 22.61
CA ARG A 5 4.74 3.93 22.94
C ARG A 5 4.87 3.55 24.42
N ARG A 6 4.39 4.40 25.35
CA ARG A 6 4.43 4.11 26.80
C ARG A 6 3.63 2.86 27.19
N LEU A 7 2.47 2.64 26.58
CA LEU A 7 1.66 1.43 26.82
C LEU A 7 2.35 0.17 26.29
N ALA A 8 2.88 0.22 25.06
CA ALA A 8 3.66 -0.87 24.49
C ALA A 8 4.92 -1.19 25.32
N TYR A 9 5.65 -0.15 25.76
CA TYR A 9 6.82 -0.32 26.62
C TYR A 9 6.48 -0.89 28.00
N ARG A 10 5.35 -0.51 28.61
CA ARG A 10 4.89 -1.12 29.89
C ARG A 10 4.57 -2.62 29.72
N GLY A 11 3.98 -3.01 28.59
CA GLY A 11 3.74 -4.41 28.26
C GLY A 11 5.03 -5.21 28.08
N ILE A 12 6.02 -4.64 27.37
CA ILE A 12 7.33 -5.24 27.13
C ILE A 12 8.13 -5.37 28.43
N VAL A 13 8.16 -4.33 29.26
CA VAL A 13 8.86 -4.34 30.56
C VAL A 13 8.29 -5.38 31.52
N ARG A 14 6.95 -5.55 31.56
CA ARG A 14 6.32 -6.62 32.35
C ARG A 14 6.69 -8.02 31.85
N ARG A 15 6.79 -8.22 30.53
CA ARG A 15 7.24 -9.50 29.95
C ARG A 15 8.70 -9.78 30.30
N LEU A 16 9.59 -8.81 30.12
CA LEU A 16 11.01 -8.96 30.43
C LEU A 16 11.23 -9.24 31.93
N ALA A 17 10.47 -8.58 32.82
CA ALA A 17 10.50 -8.83 34.26
C ALA A 17 9.99 -10.23 34.64
N ASN A 18 9.01 -10.77 33.89
CA ASN A 18 8.51 -12.12 34.07
C ASN A 18 9.45 -13.18 33.49
N GLU A 19 10.14 -12.90 32.38
CA GLU A 19 11.15 -13.77 31.78
C GLU A 19 12.41 -13.86 32.64
N THR A 20 12.86 -12.75 33.24
CA THR A 20 13.95 -12.78 34.23
C THR A 20 13.57 -13.55 35.49
N LYS A 21 12.29 -13.53 35.91
CA LYS A 21 11.77 -14.39 36.98
C LYS A 21 11.74 -15.87 36.60
N ARG A 22 11.46 -16.21 35.34
CA ARG A 22 11.49 -17.60 34.84
C ARG A 22 12.91 -18.13 34.69
N HIS A 23 13.84 -17.30 34.21
CA HIS A 23 15.26 -17.67 34.09
C HIS A 23 15.97 -17.91 35.44
N ARG A 24 15.47 -17.32 36.53
CA ARG A 24 15.98 -17.63 37.89
C ARG A 24 15.56 -19.01 38.42
N ASN A 25 14.56 -19.65 37.82
CA ASN A 25 13.97 -20.89 38.33
C ASN A 25 14.13 -22.11 37.40
N GLY A 26 14.94 -22.02 36.34
CA GLY A 26 15.06 -23.12 35.38
C GLY A 26 16.34 -23.05 34.55
N GLU A 27 17.47 -23.46 35.13
CA GLU A 27 18.63 -23.91 34.37
C GLU A 27 18.62 -25.44 34.28
N SER A 28 18.37 -25.98 33.09
CA SER A 28 19.03 -27.20 32.61
C SER A 28 18.76 -27.48 31.12
N SER A 29 19.84 -27.86 30.44
CA SER A 29 19.96 -28.61 29.17
C SER A 29 19.75 -27.93 27.80
N SER A 30 20.89 -27.55 27.21
CA SER A 30 21.44 -27.91 25.88
C SER A 30 20.52 -28.31 24.71
N SER A 31 20.75 -27.72 23.54
CA SER A 31 21.36 -28.40 22.37
C SER A 31 21.56 -27.47 21.18
N SER A 32 22.62 -27.75 20.43
CA SER A 32 23.18 -27.02 19.29
C SER A 32 22.76 -27.68 17.97
N SER A 33 22.50 -26.91 16.91
CA SER A 33 22.59 -27.40 15.53
C SER A 33 22.76 -26.27 14.50
N TYR A 34 24.01 -26.21 14.02
CA TYR A 34 24.57 -25.85 12.71
C TYR A 34 23.72 -25.12 11.64
N ILE A 35 24.26 -23.98 11.23
CA ILE A 35 23.96 -23.24 10.00
C ILE A 35 24.86 -23.79 8.88
N SER A 36 24.29 -24.16 7.73
CA SER A 36 25.06 -24.40 6.50
C SER A 36 24.69 -23.33 5.47
N ALA A 37 25.66 -22.48 5.13
CA ALA A 37 25.56 -21.45 4.11
C ALA A 37 26.20 -21.97 2.81
N VAL A 38 25.43 -22.01 1.73
CA VAL A 38 25.95 -22.30 0.38
C VAL A 38 26.07 -20.97 -0.36
N VAL A 39 27.29 -20.62 -0.76
CA VAL A 39 27.60 -19.45 -1.60
C VAL A 39 27.86 -19.96 -3.03
N PRO A 40 27.23 -19.38 -4.08
CA PRO A 40 27.63 -19.67 -5.45
C PRO A 40 28.78 -18.74 -5.87
N SER A 41 29.91 -19.35 -6.24
CA SER A 41 31.07 -18.71 -6.85
C SER A 41 30.71 -18.13 -8.22
N ARG A 42 30.88 -16.82 -8.42
CA ARG A 42 30.88 -16.16 -9.73
C ARG A 42 32.30 -15.70 -10.05
N TYR A 43 33.02 -16.47 -10.86
CA TYR A 43 34.17 -15.98 -11.61
C TYR A 43 33.77 -15.85 -13.07
N VAL A 44 33.74 -14.62 -13.58
CA VAL A 44 33.65 -14.32 -15.02
C VAL A 44 35.08 -14.02 -15.47
N SER A 45 35.65 -14.89 -16.30
CA SER A 45 36.96 -14.64 -16.92
C SER A 45 36.82 -13.65 -18.07
N SER A 46 37.67 -12.63 -18.09
CA SER A 46 37.79 -11.63 -19.15
C SER A 46 38.25 -12.27 -20.46
N VAL A 47 37.51 -12.08 -21.55
CA VAL A 47 37.92 -12.51 -22.90
C VAL A 47 38.48 -11.30 -23.66
N SER A 48 39.75 -11.39 -24.07
CA SER A 48 40.48 -10.36 -24.82
C SER A 48 40.08 -10.36 -26.30
N THR A 49 40.08 -9.17 -26.91
CA THR A 49 39.84 -8.93 -28.35
C THR A 49 41.07 -9.32 -29.18
N PHE A 50 40.96 -10.38 -29.99
CA PHE A 50 41.96 -10.71 -31.01
C PHE A 50 41.52 -10.20 -32.39
N LEU A 51 42.26 -9.21 -32.92
CA LEU A 51 42.19 -8.78 -34.32
C LEU A 51 43.06 -9.72 -35.17
N HIS A 52 42.50 -10.28 -36.25
CA HIS A 52 43.30 -11.04 -37.22
C HIS A 52 43.23 -10.38 -38.60
N ARG A 53 44.36 -9.77 -38.98
CA ARG A 53 44.69 -9.25 -40.31
C ARG A 53 45.13 -10.44 -41.17
N ARG A 54 44.43 -10.69 -42.29
CA ARG A 54 44.75 -11.78 -43.22
C ARG A 54 45.62 -11.25 -44.35
N GLU A 55 46.89 -11.64 -44.39
CA GLU A 55 47.72 -11.61 -45.60
C GLU A 55 47.75 -13.01 -46.24
N SER A 56 47.70 -13.01 -47.56
CA SER A 56 47.63 -14.15 -48.46
C SER A 56 49.00 -14.71 -48.80
N ALA A 57 49.17 -16.04 -48.75
CA ALA A 57 50.18 -16.77 -49.52
C ALA A 57 49.76 -18.23 -49.75
N ALA A 58 50.22 -18.79 -50.87
CA ALA A 58 49.70 -19.98 -51.53
C ALA A 58 50.47 -21.29 -51.23
N PHE A 59 49.78 -22.40 -51.55
CA PHE A 59 50.27 -23.73 -52.01
C PHE A 59 51.05 -24.67 -51.06
N THR A 60 50.48 -25.85 -50.77
CA THR A 60 50.85 -27.19 -51.33
C THR A 60 50.18 -28.34 -50.56
N SER A 61 49.99 -29.46 -51.27
CA SER A 61 49.24 -30.68 -50.94
C SER A 61 49.88 -31.60 -49.89
N GLY A 62 49.06 -32.35 -49.14
CA GLY A 62 49.49 -33.65 -48.60
C GLY A 62 48.88 -34.10 -47.27
N SER A 63 48.22 -35.27 -47.30
CA SER A 63 47.89 -36.18 -46.18
C SER A 63 46.74 -35.78 -45.23
N GLY A 64 45.77 -36.70 -45.12
CA GLY A 64 44.60 -36.59 -44.27
C GLY A 64 44.97 -36.53 -42.79
N ARG A 65 44.91 -35.32 -42.23
CA ARG A 65 44.70 -35.11 -40.79
C ARG A 65 43.20 -34.94 -40.58
N HIS A 66 42.64 -35.72 -39.66
CA HIS A 66 41.36 -35.38 -39.03
C HIS A 66 41.50 -33.98 -38.41
N GLN A 67 41.13 -32.94 -39.16
CA GLN A 67 40.86 -31.64 -38.58
C GLN A 67 39.60 -31.83 -37.74
N GLN A 68 39.78 -31.94 -36.42
CA GLN A 68 38.72 -31.56 -35.50
C GLN A 68 38.41 -30.09 -35.80
N LEU A 69 37.43 -29.87 -36.67
CA LEU A 69 36.77 -28.59 -36.84
C LEU A 69 36.09 -28.30 -35.51
N GLN A 70 36.82 -27.64 -34.60
CA GLN A 70 36.19 -26.94 -33.49
C GLN A 70 35.31 -25.87 -34.12
N GLN A 71 34.03 -26.21 -34.35
CA GLN A 71 33.02 -25.24 -34.74
C GLN A 71 32.76 -24.33 -33.55
N THR A 72 33.54 -23.27 -33.43
CA THR A 72 33.20 -22.15 -32.56
C THR A 72 31.98 -21.45 -33.15
N ARG A 73 30.81 -21.64 -32.51
CA ARG A 73 29.62 -20.83 -32.78
C ARG A 73 29.80 -19.48 -32.12
N SER A 74 29.84 -18.41 -32.91
CA SER A 74 29.78 -17.05 -32.39
C SER A 74 28.35 -16.74 -31.96
N ILE A 75 28.13 -16.44 -30.68
CA ILE A 75 26.85 -15.93 -30.16
C ILE A 75 27.01 -14.42 -29.99
N SER A 76 26.04 -13.63 -30.48
CA SER A 76 26.05 -12.17 -30.25
C SER A 76 25.77 -11.86 -28.78
N VAL A 77 26.39 -10.80 -28.26
CA VAL A 77 26.13 -10.34 -26.88
C VAL A 77 24.66 -9.95 -26.69
N ASP A 78 24.01 -9.44 -27.75
CA ASP A 78 22.59 -9.13 -27.74
C ASP A 78 21.70 -10.36 -27.52
N ALA A 79 22.09 -11.53 -28.04
CA ALA A 79 21.37 -12.78 -27.80
C ALA A 79 21.43 -13.25 -26.34
N LEU A 80 22.34 -12.68 -25.53
CA LEU A 80 22.46 -12.95 -24.10
C LEU A 80 21.66 -11.96 -23.24
N LYS A 81 21.02 -10.94 -23.84
CA LYS A 81 20.20 -9.99 -23.09
C LYS A 81 18.91 -10.67 -22.60
N PRO A 82 18.42 -10.34 -21.38
CA PRO A 82 17.21 -10.92 -20.86
C PRO A 82 15.98 -10.68 -21.74
N SER A 83 15.20 -11.73 -21.98
CA SER A 83 14.02 -11.68 -22.84
C SER A 83 12.73 -11.39 -22.07
N ASP A 84 12.75 -11.04 -20.80
CA ASP A 84 11.57 -10.75 -19.96
C ASP A 84 11.51 -9.28 -19.52
N THR A 85 11.75 -8.36 -20.47
CA THR A 85 11.66 -6.92 -20.22
C THR A 85 10.19 -6.47 -20.18
N PHE A 86 9.81 -5.78 -19.11
CA PHE A 86 8.44 -5.30 -18.88
C PHE A 86 7.94 -4.25 -19.90
N PRO A 87 8.75 -3.27 -20.37
CA PRO A 87 8.25 -2.18 -21.23
C PRO A 87 7.54 -2.67 -22.50
N ARG A 88 7.96 -3.79 -23.09
CA ARG A 88 7.32 -4.33 -24.30
C ARG A 88 5.95 -4.97 -24.04
N ARG A 89 5.66 -5.36 -22.79
CA ARG A 89 4.37 -5.92 -22.38
C ARG A 89 3.43 -4.82 -21.90
N HIS A 90 3.99 -3.77 -21.31
CA HIS A 90 3.25 -2.61 -20.82
C HIS A 90 2.87 -1.65 -21.96
N ASN A 91 3.81 -1.33 -22.85
CA ASN A 91 3.58 -0.46 -23.99
C ASN A 91 3.12 -1.31 -25.18
N SER A 92 1.88 -1.09 -25.63
CA SER A 92 1.28 -1.87 -26.71
C SER A 92 1.81 -1.52 -28.11
N ALA A 93 2.20 -0.27 -28.34
CA ALA A 93 2.59 0.22 -29.67
C ALA A 93 4.01 -0.21 -30.03
N THR A 94 4.15 -0.92 -31.15
CA THR A 94 5.45 -1.26 -31.74
C THR A 94 6.16 -0.02 -32.28
N PRO A 95 7.48 -0.05 -32.53
CA PRO A 95 8.19 1.06 -33.18
C PRO A 95 7.57 1.45 -34.54
N GLU A 96 7.08 0.47 -35.29
CA GLU A 96 6.37 0.68 -36.55
C GLU A 96 5.04 1.40 -36.33
N ASP A 97 4.24 0.97 -35.34
CA ASP A 97 2.98 1.63 -34.97
C ASP A 97 3.24 3.08 -34.52
N GLN A 98 4.26 3.29 -33.69
CA GLN A 98 4.64 4.62 -33.20
C GLN A 98 4.97 5.57 -34.36
N THR A 99 5.69 5.07 -35.37
CA THR A 99 6.04 5.85 -36.57
C THR A 99 4.80 6.16 -37.40
N GLN A 100 3.91 5.19 -37.62
CA GLN A 100 2.67 5.40 -38.36
C GLN A 100 1.74 6.39 -37.66
N MET A 101 1.60 6.28 -36.33
CA MET A 101 0.80 7.18 -35.51
C MET A 101 1.37 8.60 -35.51
N ALA A 102 2.69 8.77 -35.39
CA ALA A 102 3.34 10.07 -35.49
C ALA A 102 3.08 10.72 -36.86
N ASN A 103 3.26 9.96 -37.94
CA ASN A 103 3.02 10.43 -39.31
C ASN A 103 1.55 10.85 -39.51
N TYR A 104 0.60 10.09 -38.96
CA TYR A 104 -0.83 10.44 -38.99
C TYR A 104 -1.10 11.79 -38.31
N CYS A 105 -0.39 12.08 -37.22
CA CYS A 105 -0.44 13.38 -36.54
C CYS A 105 0.35 14.49 -37.24
N GLY A 106 1.02 14.22 -38.37
CA GLY A 106 1.80 15.20 -39.13
C GLY A 106 3.25 15.37 -38.67
N PHE A 107 3.81 14.40 -37.95
CA PHE A 107 5.19 14.42 -37.45
C PHE A 107 5.99 13.22 -37.95
N ASP A 108 7.27 13.42 -38.27
CA ASP A 108 8.15 12.37 -38.81
C ASP A 108 8.50 11.28 -37.77
N SER A 109 8.37 11.59 -36.48
CA SER A 109 8.70 10.69 -35.38
C SER A 109 7.98 11.04 -34.07
N LEU A 110 7.95 10.09 -33.14
CA LEU A 110 7.47 10.33 -31.78
C LEU A 110 8.27 11.44 -31.06
N ASP A 111 9.58 11.49 -31.27
CA ASP A 111 10.45 12.51 -30.68
C ASP A 111 10.05 13.92 -31.17
N THR A 112 9.83 14.10 -32.47
CA THR A 112 9.40 15.40 -33.04
C THR A 112 8.01 15.84 -32.54
N LEU A 113 7.11 14.88 -32.31
CA LEU A 113 5.81 15.13 -31.70
C LEU A 113 5.96 15.60 -30.24
N ILE A 114 6.81 14.94 -29.44
CA ILE A 114 7.10 15.32 -28.05
C ILE A 114 7.75 16.71 -27.98
N ASP A 115 8.73 16.98 -28.83
CA ASP A 115 9.44 18.26 -28.93
C ASP A 115 8.50 19.45 -29.21
N SER A 116 7.44 19.20 -29.96
CA SER A 116 6.42 20.20 -30.30
C SER A 116 5.32 20.32 -29.24
N THR A 117 5.15 19.30 -28.39
CA THR A 117 4.09 19.24 -27.37
C THR A 117 4.55 19.79 -26.03
N VAL A 118 5.76 19.45 -25.58
CA VAL A 118 6.28 19.82 -24.26
C VAL A 118 7.19 21.05 -24.37
N PRO A 119 6.85 22.17 -23.72
CA PRO A 119 7.69 23.37 -23.75
C PRO A 119 9.11 23.08 -23.23
N LYS A 120 10.12 23.53 -23.98
CA LYS A 120 11.54 23.30 -23.62
C LYS A 120 11.92 23.85 -22.24
N SER A 121 11.27 24.93 -21.79
CA SER A 121 11.55 25.57 -20.50
C SER A 121 11.26 24.69 -19.28
N ILE A 122 10.41 23.66 -19.43
CA ILE A 122 10.04 22.73 -18.36
C ILE A 122 10.47 21.29 -18.65
N ARG A 123 11.13 21.04 -19.79
CA ARG A 123 11.55 19.70 -20.20
C ARG A 123 12.84 19.34 -19.48
N LEU A 124 12.88 18.13 -18.93
CA LEU A 124 14.10 17.55 -18.38
C LEU A 124 15.05 17.14 -19.52
N ASP A 125 16.31 17.54 -19.43
CA ASP A 125 17.34 17.19 -20.42
C ASP A 125 17.70 15.70 -20.38
N SER A 126 17.64 15.07 -19.20
CA SER A 126 17.83 13.64 -19.04
C SER A 126 17.10 13.10 -17.82
N MET A 127 16.57 11.88 -17.92
CA MET A 127 15.93 11.16 -16.82
C MET A 127 16.84 10.01 -16.39
N LYS A 128 17.96 10.33 -15.75
CA LYS A 128 18.89 9.34 -15.19
C LYS A 128 18.66 9.14 -13.70
N PHE A 129 18.51 7.90 -13.28
CA PHE A 129 18.32 7.55 -11.87
C PHE A 129 19.61 6.99 -11.26
N SER A 130 19.87 7.30 -9.99
CA SER A 130 21.05 6.78 -9.28
C SER A 130 20.98 5.27 -9.02
N LYS A 131 19.77 4.70 -9.03
CA LYS A 131 19.48 3.27 -8.92
C LYS A 131 18.36 2.90 -9.90
N PHE A 132 18.43 1.70 -10.45
CA PHE A 132 17.43 1.16 -11.39
C PHE A 132 17.27 1.95 -12.70
N ASP A 133 18.33 2.67 -13.13
CA ASP A 133 18.32 3.45 -14.38
C ASP A 133 17.92 2.63 -15.63
N GLN A 134 18.37 1.38 -15.69
CA GLN A 134 18.04 0.45 -16.78
C GLN A 134 16.77 -0.38 -16.52
N GLY A 135 16.13 -0.19 -15.36
CA GLY A 135 15.07 -1.06 -14.86
C GLY A 135 15.54 -2.47 -14.47
N LEU A 136 14.64 -3.23 -13.88
CA LEU A 136 14.78 -4.67 -13.67
C LEU A 136 13.91 -5.41 -14.68
N THR A 137 14.29 -6.63 -15.03
CA THR A 137 13.36 -7.53 -15.72
C THR A 137 12.20 -7.93 -14.80
N GLU A 138 11.13 -8.50 -15.34
CA GLU A 138 10.01 -8.95 -14.50
C GLU A 138 10.46 -9.98 -13.46
N SER A 139 11.29 -10.95 -13.86
CA SER A 139 11.79 -11.99 -12.95
C SER A 139 12.68 -11.38 -11.86
N GLN A 140 13.57 -10.46 -12.25
CA GLN A 140 14.45 -9.76 -11.30
C GLN A 140 13.65 -8.90 -10.32
N MET A 141 12.58 -8.27 -10.77
CA MET A 141 11.72 -7.45 -9.91
C MET A 141 10.98 -8.31 -8.88
N ILE A 142 10.47 -9.48 -9.29
CA ILE A 142 9.81 -10.43 -8.38
C ILE A 142 10.81 -10.94 -7.33
N GLU A 143 12.02 -11.34 -7.73
CA GLU A 143 13.09 -11.75 -6.82
C GLU A 143 13.43 -10.63 -5.83
N HIS A 144 13.63 -9.40 -6.35
CA HIS A 144 13.92 -8.24 -5.52
C HIS A 144 12.82 -7.95 -4.48
N MET A 145 11.55 -8.01 -4.89
CA MET A 145 10.42 -7.79 -3.99
C MET A 145 10.28 -8.92 -2.96
N SER A 146 10.58 -10.17 -3.33
CA SER A 146 10.62 -11.30 -2.41
C SER A 146 11.71 -11.11 -1.35
N ASP A 147 12.91 -10.68 -1.75
CA ASP A 147 14.00 -10.37 -0.84
C ASP A 147 13.64 -9.24 0.14
N LEU A 148 12.96 -8.19 -0.33
CA LEU A 148 12.47 -7.13 0.54
C LEU A 148 11.39 -7.64 1.51
N ALA A 149 10.43 -8.41 1.01
CA ALA A 149 9.36 -8.98 1.82
C ALA A 149 9.89 -9.93 2.91
N SER A 150 10.97 -10.67 2.63
CA SER A 150 11.61 -11.61 3.58
C SER A 150 12.16 -10.92 4.84
N LYS A 151 12.38 -9.60 4.79
CA LYS A 151 12.86 -8.80 5.93
C LYS A 151 11.74 -8.50 6.93
N ASN A 152 10.47 -8.59 6.51
CA ASN A 152 9.33 -8.41 7.40
C ASN A 152 9.18 -9.61 8.33
N LYS A 153 8.78 -9.36 9.58
CA LYS A 153 8.49 -10.40 10.57
C LYS A 153 6.99 -10.46 10.82
N VAL A 154 6.36 -11.56 10.43
CA VAL A 154 4.92 -11.77 10.62
C VAL A 154 4.67 -12.29 12.04
N TYR A 155 4.07 -11.46 12.89
CA TYR A 155 3.71 -11.81 14.26
C TYR A 155 2.21 -12.06 14.39
N LYS A 156 1.83 -12.82 15.43
CA LYS A 156 0.47 -12.79 15.96
C LYS A 156 0.28 -11.49 16.74
N SER A 157 -0.25 -10.47 16.06
CA SER A 157 -0.43 -9.13 16.61
C SER A 157 -1.78 -9.00 17.30
N PHE A 158 -1.76 -8.80 18.62
CA PHE A 158 -2.92 -8.47 19.45
C PHE A 158 -2.86 -7.02 19.94
N ILE A 159 -2.39 -6.12 19.06
CA ILE A 159 -2.28 -4.69 19.36
C ILE A 159 -3.68 -4.05 19.38
N GLY A 160 -4.60 -4.51 18.53
CA GLY A 160 -5.93 -3.93 18.36
C GLY A 160 -5.83 -2.58 17.67
N MET A 161 -6.42 -1.55 18.29
CA MET A 161 -6.37 -0.17 17.79
C MET A 161 -6.92 -0.01 16.36
N GLY A 162 -8.02 -0.70 16.05
CA GLY A 162 -8.71 -0.62 14.75
C GLY A 162 -8.20 -1.59 13.69
N TYR A 163 -7.18 -2.41 13.99
CA TYR A 163 -6.68 -3.44 13.08
C TYR A 163 -6.65 -4.80 13.78
N TYR A 164 -7.51 -5.70 13.29
CA TYR A 164 -7.65 -7.06 13.80
C TYR A 164 -7.37 -8.05 12.67
N ASN A 165 -6.58 -9.08 12.96
CA ASN A 165 -6.30 -10.10 11.95
C ASN A 165 -7.60 -10.85 11.60
N THR A 166 -7.77 -11.18 10.32
CA THR A 166 -8.97 -11.86 9.82
C THR A 166 -8.62 -13.00 8.89
N HIS A 167 -9.46 -14.02 8.86
CA HIS A 167 -9.34 -15.10 7.89
C HIS A 167 -10.07 -14.71 6.60
N VAL A 168 -9.33 -14.21 5.62
CA VAL A 168 -9.87 -13.94 4.28
C VAL A 168 -10.22 -15.27 3.61
N PRO A 169 -11.51 -15.52 3.26
CA PRO A 169 -11.89 -16.76 2.61
C PRO A 169 -11.12 -16.97 1.29
N PRO A 170 -10.47 -18.13 1.06
CA PRO A 170 -9.66 -18.36 -0.14
C PRO A 170 -10.42 -18.16 -1.45
N VAL A 171 -11.72 -18.43 -1.47
CA VAL A 171 -12.58 -18.21 -2.63
C VAL A 171 -12.71 -16.71 -2.97
N ILE A 172 -12.73 -15.82 -1.98
CA ILE A 172 -12.76 -14.36 -2.18
C ILE A 172 -11.38 -13.87 -2.61
N LEU A 173 -10.33 -14.32 -1.92
CA LEU A 173 -8.95 -13.96 -2.25
C LEU A 173 -8.65 -14.28 -3.73
N ARG A 174 -8.96 -15.51 -4.16
CA ARG A 174 -8.63 -15.97 -5.50
C ARG A 174 -9.50 -15.36 -6.60
N ASN A 175 -10.81 -15.27 -6.38
CA ASN A 175 -11.75 -14.94 -7.47
C ASN A 175 -12.14 -13.46 -7.53
N ILE A 176 -11.81 -12.68 -6.50
CA ILE A 176 -12.04 -11.22 -6.46
C ILE A 176 -10.70 -10.49 -6.41
N MET A 177 -9.92 -10.64 -5.33
CA MET A 177 -8.70 -9.84 -5.14
C MET A 177 -7.61 -10.18 -6.17
N GLU A 178 -7.41 -11.45 -6.49
CA GLU A 178 -6.42 -11.89 -7.49
C GLU A 178 -6.97 -11.93 -8.94
N ASN A 179 -8.20 -11.45 -9.17
CA ASN A 179 -8.86 -11.51 -10.47
C ASN A 179 -8.94 -10.13 -11.15
N PRO A 180 -8.25 -9.88 -12.28
CA PRO A 180 -8.27 -8.58 -12.94
C PRO A 180 -9.66 -8.15 -13.38
N ALA A 181 -10.58 -9.09 -13.65
CA ALA A 181 -11.97 -8.76 -13.99
C ALA A 181 -12.74 -8.07 -12.85
N TRP A 182 -12.18 -7.96 -11.64
CA TRP A 182 -12.76 -7.19 -10.53
C TRP A 182 -11.98 -5.91 -10.19
N TYR A 183 -10.68 -5.85 -10.46
CA TYR A 183 -9.83 -4.73 -10.03
C TYR A 183 -9.31 -3.83 -11.16
N THR A 184 -9.52 -4.17 -12.44
CA THR A 184 -9.04 -3.32 -13.55
C THR A 184 -10.06 -2.27 -13.99
N GLN A 185 -11.35 -2.46 -13.70
CA GLN A 185 -12.37 -1.46 -14.01
C GLN A 185 -12.31 -0.29 -13.03
N TYR A 186 -12.76 0.88 -13.50
CA TYR A 186 -12.84 2.08 -12.67
C TYR A 186 -14.27 2.32 -12.15
N THR A 187 -14.49 3.52 -11.61
CA THR A 187 -15.78 3.99 -11.10
C THR A 187 -16.92 3.64 -12.07
N PRO A 188 -18.06 3.11 -11.56
CA PRO A 188 -19.20 2.70 -12.38
C PRO A 188 -20.00 3.88 -12.95
N TYR A 189 -19.37 4.73 -13.77
CA TYR A 189 -20.04 5.83 -14.46
C TYR A 189 -21.09 5.33 -15.47
N GLN A 190 -20.83 4.19 -16.12
CA GLN A 190 -21.76 3.51 -17.02
C GLN A 190 -22.41 2.34 -16.27
N ALA A 191 -23.60 2.57 -15.71
CA ALA A 191 -24.25 1.64 -14.80
C ALA A 191 -24.63 0.32 -15.48
N GLU A 192 -25.07 0.36 -16.74
CA GLU A 192 -25.58 -0.77 -17.52
C GLU A 192 -24.53 -1.89 -17.68
N ILE A 193 -23.26 -1.51 -17.82
CA ILE A 193 -22.12 -2.44 -17.94
C ILE A 193 -21.38 -2.65 -16.62
N SER A 194 -21.97 -2.20 -15.51
CA SER A 194 -21.34 -2.18 -14.18
C SER A 194 -22.20 -2.81 -13.08
N GLN A 195 -23.32 -3.44 -13.45
CA GLN A 195 -24.30 -3.97 -12.50
C GLN A 195 -23.68 -4.93 -11.46
N GLY A 196 -22.76 -5.81 -11.85
CA GLY A 196 -22.14 -6.76 -10.91
C GLY A 196 -21.45 -6.10 -9.70
N ARG A 197 -20.64 -5.05 -9.91
CA ARG A 197 -20.00 -4.33 -8.79
C ARG A 197 -20.94 -3.37 -8.09
N LEU A 198 -21.92 -2.79 -8.79
CA LEU A 198 -22.95 -1.96 -8.17
C LEU A 198 -23.81 -2.76 -7.20
N GLU A 199 -24.19 -3.98 -7.57
CA GLU A 199 -24.88 -4.92 -6.68
C GLU A 199 -24.02 -5.29 -5.47
N SER A 200 -22.72 -5.58 -5.66
CA SER A 200 -21.81 -5.85 -4.54
C SER A 200 -21.67 -4.65 -3.60
N LEU A 201 -21.68 -3.42 -4.12
CA LEU A 201 -21.65 -2.20 -3.30
C LEU A 201 -22.98 -1.98 -2.56
N LEU A 202 -24.11 -2.32 -3.19
CA LEU A 202 -25.41 -2.30 -2.53
C LEU A 202 -25.45 -3.33 -1.39
N ASN A 203 -24.90 -4.52 -1.58
CA ASN A 203 -24.74 -5.52 -0.52
C ASN A 203 -23.90 -4.98 0.64
N PHE A 204 -22.80 -4.28 0.35
CA PHE A 204 -22.00 -3.59 1.38
C PHE A 204 -22.86 -2.57 2.15
N GLN A 205 -23.60 -1.71 1.44
CA GLN A 205 -24.48 -0.73 2.08
C GLN A 205 -25.50 -1.38 3.00
N THR A 206 -26.16 -2.44 2.53
CA THR A 206 -27.15 -3.21 3.31
C THR A 206 -26.53 -3.84 4.57
N VAL A 207 -25.35 -4.46 4.45
CA VAL A 207 -24.64 -5.03 5.61
C VAL A 207 -24.34 -3.95 6.64
N ILE A 208 -23.86 -2.78 6.21
CA ILE A 208 -23.56 -1.68 7.14
C ILE A 208 -24.85 -1.12 7.76
N THR A 209 -25.94 -0.95 7.02
CA THR A 209 -27.21 -0.49 7.59
C THR A 209 -27.79 -1.47 8.60
N ASP A 210 -27.70 -2.78 8.33
CA ASP A 210 -28.21 -3.82 9.22
C ASP A 210 -27.39 -3.91 10.51
N LEU A 211 -26.06 -3.84 10.41
CA LEU A 211 -25.16 -3.91 11.57
C LEU A 211 -25.24 -2.65 12.45
N THR A 212 -25.36 -1.47 11.84
CA THR A 212 -25.40 -0.19 12.58
C THR A 212 -26.81 0.20 13.02
N GLY A 213 -27.85 -0.40 12.43
CA GLY A 213 -29.24 0.02 12.62
C GLY A 213 -29.55 1.42 12.07
N LEU A 214 -28.67 1.99 11.25
CA LEU A 214 -28.86 3.29 10.62
C LEU A 214 -29.59 3.15 9.27
N PRO A 215 -30.37 4.17 8.84
CA PRO A 215 -31.23 4.05 7.67
C PRO A 215 -30.50 4.03 6.33
N MET A 216 -29.22 4.44 6.29
CA MET A 216 -28.45 4.50 5.05
C MET A 216 -26.95 4.41 5.32
N SER A 217 -26.22 3.90 4.33
CA SER A 217 -24.76 3.89 4.27
C SER A 217 -24.29 4.34 2.89
N ASN A 218 -23.08 4.86 2.79
CA ASN A 218 -22.42 5.11 1.51
C ASN A 218 -21.69 3.85 1.02
N ALA A 219 -21.02 3.95 -0.13
CA ALA A 219 -20.28 2.85 -0.74
C ALA A 219 -18.80 2.77 -0.29
N SER A 220 -18.50 3.08 0.98
CA SER A 220 -17.17 3.17 1.64
C SER A 220 -16.53 4.57 1.73
N LEU A 221 -15.53 4.67 2.61
CA LEU A 221 -14.57 5.77 2.75
C LEU A 221 -13.15 5.18 2.85
N LEU A 222 -12.12 6.02 2.97
CA LEU A 222 -10.72 5.60 2.90
C LEU A 222 -10.27 4.77 4.12
N ASP A 223 -10.54 5.26 5.33
CA ASP A 223 -10.23 4.59 6.60
C ASP A 223 -11.11 5.14 7.74
N GLU A 224 -11.03 4.55 8.93
CA GLU A 224 -11.82 4.95 10.11
C GLU A 224 -11.56 6.41 10.52
N GLY A 225 -10.29 6.84 10.54
CA GLY A 225 -9.92 8.18 11.00
C GLY A 225 -10.44 9.28 10.08
N THR A 226 -10.34 9.07 8.77
CA THR A 226 -10.90 9.97 7.76
C THR A 226 -12.42 9.94 7.77
N ALA A 227 -13.06 8.78 7.96
CA ALA A 227 -14.50 8.68 8.14
C ALA A 227 -15.00 9.47 9.37
N ALA A 228 -14.28 9.39 10.48
CA ALA A 228 -14.58 10.18 11.68
C ALA A 228 -14.41 11.70 11.43
N ALA A 229 -13.40 12.10 10.65
CA ALA A 229 -13.23 13.49 10.25
C ALA A 229 -14.33 13.99 9.29
N GLU A 230 -14.80 13.15 8.36
CA GLU A 230 -15.97 13.48 7.51
C GLU A 230 -17.24 13.62 8.37
N ALA A 231 -17.43 12.75 9.36
CA ALA A 231 -18.55 12.84 10.29
C ALA A 231 -18.48 14.13 11.16
N MET A 232 -17.28 14.54 11.57
CA MET A 232 -17.05 15.83 12.22
C MET A 232 -17.45 17.01 11.31
N ALA A 233 -17.01 17.00 10.05
CA ALA A 233 -17.39 18.03 9.08
C ALA A 233 -18.90 18.06 8.84
N MET A 234 -19.54 16.89 8.74
CA MET A 234 -20.99 16.74 8.62
C MET A 234 -21.73 17.34 9.84
N CYS A 235 -21.27 17.06 11.06
CA CYS A 235 -21.85 17.64 12.29
C CYS A 235 -21.79 19.17 12.27
N ASN A 236 -20.64 19.74 11.90
CA ASN A 236 -20.46 21.19 11.77
C ASN A 236 -21.42 21.79 10.71
N ASN A 237 -21.55 21.14 9.56
CA ASN A 237 -22.43 21.58 8.48
C ASN A 237 -23.93 21.51 8.87
N ILE A 238 -24.36 20.47 9.59
CA ILE A 238 -25.73 20.37 10.13
C ILE A 238 -26.05 21.55 11.05
N GLN A 239 -25.06 22.00 11.82
CA GLN A 239 -25.17 23.19 12.68
C GLN A 239 -25.02 24.51 11.92
N LYS A 240 -24.96 24.46 10.58
CA LYS A 240 -24.78 25.62 9.69
C LYS A 240 -23.53 26.44 10.05
N TRP A 241 -22.45 25.77 10.46
CA TRP A 241 -21.17 26.39 10.78
C TRP A 241 -21.18 27.34 11.98
N LYS A 242 -22.27 27.35 12.77
CA LYS A 242 -22.46 28.25 13.91
C LYS A 242 -21.75 27.81 15.18
N LYS A 243 -21.56 26.49 15.33
CA LYS A 243 -20.93 25.86 16.48
C LYS A 243 -19.53 25.39 16.08
N LYS A 244 -18.50 25.84 16.80
CA LYS A 244 -17.10 25.69 16.38
C LYS A 244 -16.32 24.65 17.18
N THR A 245 -16.94 24.00 18.16
CA THR A 245 -16.27 22.98 18.97
C THR A 245 -16.74 21.57 18.60
N PHE A 246 -15.81 20.65 18.33
CA PHE A 246 -16.10 19.22 18.19
C PHE A 246 -15.37 18.45 19.30
N VAL A 247 -16.10 17.61 20.01
CA VAL A 247 -15.56 16.85 21.15
C VAL A 247 -15.20 15.44 20.69
N ILE A 248 -14.06 14.92 21.13
CA ILE A 248 -13.66 13.54 20.88
C ILE A 248 -13.41 12.86 22.22
N ALA A 249 -14.09 11.76 22.48
CA ALA A 249 -13.91 10.99 23.69
C ALA A 249 -12.49 10.40 23.74
N SER A 250 -11.89 10.39 24.93
CA SER A 250 -10.53 9.90 25.14
C SER A 250 -10.36 8.39 24.92
N ASN A 251 -11.46 7.66 24.73
CA ASN A 251 -11.48 6.23 24.43
C ASN A 251 -11.47 5.91 22.92
N CYS A 252 -11.45 6.92 22.04
CA CYS A 252 -11.21 6.70 20.61
C CYS A 252 -9.76 6.26 20.34
N HIS A 253 -9.56 5.61 19.20
CA HIS A 253 -8.23 5.25 18.76
C HIS A 253 -7.34 6.49 18.57
N PRO A 254 -6.05 6.45 18.98
CA PRO A 254 -5.19 7.62 18.95
C PRO A 254 -4.97 8.16 17.53
N GLN A 255 -4.91 7.30 16.52
CA GLN A 255 -4.80 7.74 15.12
C GLN A 255 -6.07 8.45 14.63
N THR A 256 -7.26 8.01 15.06
CA THR A 256 -8.54 8.66 14.76
C THR A 256 -8.56 10.07 15.34
N ILE A 257 -8.13 10.22 16.61
CA ILE A 257 -8.00 11.54 17.28
C ILE A 257 -7.03 12.45 16.51
N ASP A 258 -5.85 11.95 16.15
CA ASP A 258 -4.81 12.73 15.47
C ASP A 258 -5.25 13.17 14.06
N ILE A 259 -5.98 12.31 13.32
CA ILE A 259 -6.55 12.65 12.00
C ILE A 259 -7.64 13.72 12.13
N CYS A 260 -8.58 13.57 13.08
CA CYS A 260 -9.61 14.58 13.30
C CYS A 260 -9.01 15.94 13.66
N LYS A 261 -7.97 15.99 14.52
CA LYS A 261 -7.23 17.23 14.84
C LYS A 261 -6.62 17.85 13.59
N THR A 262 -5.94 17.06 12.77
CA THR A 262 -5.31 17.54 11.53
C THR A 262 -6.35 18.11 10.56
N ARG A 263 -7.52 17.47 10.46
CA ARG A 263 -8.59 17.92 9.56
C ARG A 263 -9.36 19.12 10.09
N ALA A 264 -9.45 19.29 11.41
CA ALA A 264 -10.18 20.38 12.05
C ALA A 264 -9.61 21.76 11.69
N ASP A 265 -8.29 21.87 11.51
CA ASP A 265 -7.62 23.11 11.10
C ASP A 265 -8.15 23.64 9.76
N GLY A 266 -8.55 22.76 8.82
CA GLY A 266 -9.14 23.16 7.54
C GLY A 266 -10.57 23.69 7.62
N PHE A 267 -11.24 23.53 8.76
CA PHE A 267 -12.65 23.92 8.97
C PHE A 267 -12.84 24.97 10.07
N ASP A 268 -11.74 25.53 10.60
CA ASP A 268 -11.72 26.40 11.77
C ASP A 268 -12.48 25.78 12.97
N LEU A 269 -12.30 24.48 13.17
CA LEU A 269 -12.93 23.74 14.27
C LEU A 269 -11.96 23.57 15.45
N LYS A 270 -12.46 23.83 16.65
CA LYS A 270 -11.76 23.53 17.90
C LYS A 270 -12.04 22.08 18.30
N ILE A 271 -11.00 21.25 18.34
CA ILE A 271 -11.09 19.90 18.90
C ILE A 271 -10.85 19.92 20.40
N VAL A 272 -11.75 19.31 21.16
CA VAL A 272 -11.58 19.06 22.60
C VAL A 272 -11.57 17.57 22.83
N THR A 273 -10.49 17.04 23.41
CA THR A 273 -10.43 15.65 23.84
C THR A 273 -10.76 15.56 25.33
N ALA A 274 -11.75 14.76 25.71
CA ALA A 274 -12.22 14.66 27.10
C ALA A 274 -12.65 13.22 27.45
N ASP A 275 -12.64 12.88 28.74
CA ASP A 275 -13.30 11.66 29.24
C ASP A 275 -14.81 11.84 29.11
N LEU A 276 -15.55 10.75 28.86
CA LEU A 276 -17.01 10.76 28.67
C LEU A 276 -17.76 11.46 29.81
N LYS A 277 -17.25 11.36 31.05
CA LYS A 277 -17.88 11.97 32.24
C LYS A 277 -17.67 13.48 32.33
N ASP A 278 -16.63 13.99 31.68
CA ASP A 278 -16.20 15.38 31.72
C ASP A 278 -16.70 16.18 30.50
N ILE A 279 -17.46 15.53 29.60
CA ILE A 279 -18.02 16.20 28.43
C ILE A 279 -19.18 17.10 28.86
N ASP A 280 -18.93 18.41 28.76
CA ASP A 280 -19.91 19.44 29.07
C ASP A 280 -20.41 20.16 27.80
N TYR A 281 -21.74 20.27 27.69
CA TYR A 281 -22.44 20.92 26.59
C TYR A 281 -22.92 22.34 26.94
N SER A 282 -22.70 22.82 28.18
CA SER A 282 -23.20 24.09 28.71
C SER A 282 -22.79 25.32 27.89
N SER A 283 -21.64 25.25 27.21
CA SER A 283 -21.13 26.33 26.35
C SER A 283 -22.04 26.65 25.15
N GLY A 284 -22.89 25.69 24.73
CA GLY A 284 -23.73 25.81 23.54
C GLY A 284 -22.96 25.76 22.21
N ASP A 285 -21.63 25.69 22.21
CA ASP A 285 -20.76 25.76 21.03
C ASP A 285 -20.35 24.38 20.47
N VAL A 286 -20.82 23.28 21.07
CA VAL A 286 -20.46 21.92 20.62
C VAL A 286 -21.31 21.50 19.43
N CYS A 287 -20.69 21.27 18.27
CA CYS A 287 -21.37 20.87 17.04
C CYS A 287 -21.60 19.35 16.94
N GLY A 288 -20.71 18.56 17.53
CA GLY A 288 -20.81 17.11 17.58
C GLY A 288 -19.83 16.50 18.58
N VAL A 289 -20.04 15.23 18.88
CA VAL A 289 -19.16 14.42 19.72
C VAL A 289 -18.87 13.08 19.06
N LEU A 290 -17.60 12.68 19.01
CA LEU A 290 -17.15 11.37 18.59
C LEU A 290 -16.88 10.49 19.81
N VAL A 291 -17.44 9.29 19.81
CA VAL A 291 -17.19 8.23 20.80
C VAL A 291 -16.78 6.93 20.10
N GLN A 292 -16.16 6.00 20.84
CA GLN A 292 -15.80 4.67 20.34
C GLN A 292 -16.59 3.58 21.05
N TYR A 293 -17.01 2.55 20.31
CA TYR A 293 -17.70 1.39 20.86
C TYR A 293 -17.31 0.09 20.11
N PRO A 294 -16.70 -0.91 20.77
CA PRO A 294 -16.05 -0.84 22.07
C PRO A 294 -14.95 0.23 22.10
N GLY A 295 -14.59 0.72 23.28
CA GLY A 295 -13.50 1.69 23.42
C GLY A 295 -12.14 1.10 23.05
N THR A 296 -11.14 1.97 22.87
CA THR A 296 -9.79 1.58 22.42
C THR A 296 -9.07 0.61 23.36
N GLU A 297 -9.50 0.49 24.62
CA GLU A 297 -8.98 -0.47 25.60
C GLU A 297 -9.89 -1.71 25.75
N GLY A 298 -10.92 -1.83 24.90
CA GLY A 298 -11.84 -2.97 24.82
C GLY A 298 -13.08 -2.85 25.71
N GLU A 299 -13.32 -1.70 26.33
CA GLU A 299 -14.48 -1.51 27.20
C GLU A 299 -15.79 -1.37 26.42
N VAL A 300 -16.85 -2.01 26.92
CA VAL A 300 -18.21 -1.91 26.39
C VAL A 300 -19.03 -1.06 27.36
N LEU A 301 -19.51 0.09 26.89
CA LEU A 301 -20.22 1.08 27.70
C LEU A 301 -21.65 1.28 27.18
N ASP A 302 -22.58 1.54 28.09
CA ASP A 302 -23.93 1.97 27.72
C ASP A 302 -23.95 3.48 27.45
N TYR A 303 -24.13 3.84 26.18
CA TYR A 303 -24.21 5.23 25.73
C TYR A 303 -25.65 5.79 25.72
N GLY A 304 -26.66 5.06 26.17
CA GLY A 304 -28.07 5.44 26.07
C GLY A 304 -28.40 6.78 26.73
N GLU A 305 -27.93 7.00 27.97
CA GLU A 305 -28.12 8.28 28.67
C GLU A 305 -27.23 9.38 28.09
N PHE A 306 -25.99 9.05 27.74
CA PHE A 306 -25.04 9.97 27.11
C PHE A 306 -25.60 10.57 25.82
N VAL A 307 -26.13 9.72 24.92
CA VAL A 307 -26.72 10.14 23.65
C VAL A 307 -27.98 11.00 23.87
N LYS A 308 -28.85 10.61 24.82
CA LYS A 308 -30.03 11.42 25.19
C LYS A 308 -29.63 12.82 25.64
N ASN A 309 -28.61 12.94 26.50
CA ASN A 309 -28.11 14.22 26.99
C ASN A 309 -27.50 15.08 25.87
N ALA A 310 -26.68 14.49 24.99
CA ALA A 310 -26.11 15.20 23.84
C ALA A 310 -27.23 15.75 22.92
N HIS A 311 -28.22 14.92 22.60
CA HIS A 311 -29.36 15.32 21.78
C HIS A 311 -30.22 16.41 22.41
N ALA A 312 -30.43 16.38 23.73
CA ALA A 312 -31.16 17.43 24.46
C ALA A 312 -30.48 18.81 24.33
N ASN A 313 -29.16 18.85 24.11
CA ASN A 313 -28.37 20.05 23.86
C ASN A 313 -28.17 20.36 22.35
N GLY A 314 -28.88 19.64 21.47
CA GLY A 314 -28.78 19.80 20.02
C GLY A 314 -27.42 19.41 19.45
N VAL A 315 -26.65 18.55 20.14
CA VAL A 315 -25.34 18.02 19.71
C VAL A 315 -25.57 16.69 18.99
N LYS A 316 -24.84 16.42 17.90
CA LYS A 316 -24.90 15.11 17.20
C LYS A 316 -23.83 14.18 17.75
N VAL A 317 -24.18 12.89 17.91
CA VAL A 317 -23.25 11.85 18.34
C VAL A 317 -22.81 11.05 17.13
N VAL A 318 -21.51 10.88 16.99
CA VAL A 318 -20.85 10.00 16.03
C VAL A 318 -20.21 8.86 16.82
N MET A 319 -20.41 7.63 16.37
CA MET A 319 -19.84 6.44 17.02
C MET A 319 -18.95 5.71 16.02
N ALA A 320 -17.66 5.62 16.33
CA ALA A 320 -16.74 4.70 15.65
C ALA A 320 -16.91 3.31 16.28
N THR A 321 -17.22 2.30 15.46
CA THR A 321 -17.65 0.97 15.94
C THR A 321 -17.09 -0.17 15.10
N ASP A 322 -17.04 -1.36 15.70
CA ASP A 322 -16.77 -2.67 15.08
C ASP A 322 -18.00 -3.58 15.26
#